data_AF-A0A2W5UJU0-F1
#
_entry.id   AF-A0A2W5UJU0-F1
#
_cell.length_a   1.000
_cell.length_b   1.000
_cell.length_c   1.000
_cell.angle_alpha   90.00
_cell.angle_beta   90.00
_cell.angle_gamma   90.00
#
_symmetry.space_group_name_H-M   'P 1'
#
loop_
_entity.id
_entity.type
_entity.pdbx_description
1 polymer ?
#
loop_
_entity_poly.entity_id
_entity_poly.type
_entity_poly.pdbx_seq_one_letter_code
_entity_poly.pdbx_strand_id
1 'polypeptide(L)'
;MTNRLMLLVVSLVLTQACSGIVGGSDAGVETGGGVGGGAGATGGGAGTTGGGDGSTGGGTTSTGGGTTTGGGTASTGGGSGSTGGGSACEPFGHRPAPTNTFTLPVPANGHLAYNDIQAAFPNVDWQTLDRLYIPAGVYKTLRFDNLPTRTAARPLIITNKGGQVQVGPNDNGNFIWAMSGGANWVVTGRYDPDAQTGDVNFPGHRCGAYANSQGKYGIISDDAFDLDAPYTHMGISIGSATDFELDFIEVTRSGFAGVRLINSRSAGDPARPMANLKIHDLYVHDTDGEGFYFGWTGQPPSNLFPNLQVYNNRIIRTGTETLQIQDMGEGSRIHHNVLAFGALHWLDAFSQYQDGNVQALVREGTVEFDHNIIIGGAGTFLSFFSSPQSGDGARNVTFHDNYWADTRSLGGYLNGNSTAPSSITFGDNVFRGLNFSYTAVNPSATDPGVVFGVNGANQAPISFTGNKWEGSRALLSGIQENGTRNNITATGNARGTVPEVTFVNWGYPNVPTSKLTLWGDVATLAPGMPMIQYAVGDLVMHDGQLFRAKTANTNKVPPANPADWEQLVRPADDVRVAPGSTYEGMGVQ
;
A
#
# COMPACT_ATOMS: atom_id res chain seq x y z
N MET A 1 -3.92 0.29 -26.93
CA MET A 1 -4.76 1.49 -27.18
C MET A 1 -6.16 1.16 -26.70
N THR A 2 -6.41 1.44 -25.43
CA THR A 2 -7.69 1.18 -24.76
C THR A 2 -8.14 2.53 -24.23
N ASN A 3 -9.27 3.02 -24.75
CA ASN A 3 -9.88 4.28 -24.32
C ASN A 3 -10.28 4.16 -22.84
N ARG A 4 -9.51 4.78 -21.93
CA ARG A 4 -9.91 5.04 -20.54
C ARG A 4 -11.00 6.12 -20.53
N LEU A 5 -12.22 5.79 -21.01
CA LEU A 5 -13.38 6.68 -20.88
C LEU A 5 -14.15 6.32 -19.61
N MET A 6 -14.09 7.24 -18.65
CA MET A 6 -14.46 7.08 -17.25
C MET A 6 -15.98 7.16 -17.02
N LEU A 7 -16.55 6.20 -16.27
CA LEU A 7 -17.85 6.33 -15.63
C LEU A 7 -17.63 6.88 -14.21
N LEU A 8 -17.90 8.16 -14.03
CA LEU A 8 -17.65 8.93 -12.81
C LEU A 8 -18.83 8.79 -11.82
N VAL A 9 -18.67 8.00 -10.75
CA VAL A 9 -19.53 8.08 -9.54
C VAL A 9 -18.68 7.86 -8.28
N VAL A 10 -17.67 8.71 -8.02
CA VAL A 10 -17.09 8.91 -6.67
C VAL A 10 -16.55 10.35 -6.59
N SER A 11 -16.59 10.95 -5.41
CA SER A 11 -16.09 12.31 -5.04
C SER A 11 -17.02 13.50 -5.28
N LEU A 12 -18.07 13.62 -4.44
CA LEU A 12 -18.72 14.90 -4.14
C LEU A 12 -18.22 15.55 -2.82
N VAL A 13 -17.24 14.94 -2.13
CA VAL A 13 -16.75 15.42 -0.81
C VAL A 13 -15.34 16.05 -0.87
N LEU A 14 -14.53 15.78 -1.91
CA LEU A 14 -13.17 16.34 -2.00
C LEU A 14 -13.08 17.75 -2.59
N THR A 15 -14.06 18.19 -3.40
CA THR A 15 -13.99 19.47 -4.12
C THR A 15 -14.01 20.72 -3.21
N GLN A 16 -14.41 20.58 -1.94
CA GLN A 16 -14.53 21.70 -1.02
C GLN A 16 -13.25 21.99 -0.20
N ALA A 17 -12.28 21.07 -0.15
CA ALA A 17 -11.10 21.21 0.71
C ALA A 17 -9.93 21.97 0.06
N CYS A 18 -9.78 21.92 -1.26
CA CYS A 18 -8.66 22.57 -1.96
C CYS A 18 -9.01 23.93 -2.60
N SER A 19 -10.30 24.25 -2.78
CA SER A 19 -10.75 25.54 -3.32
C SER A 19 -10.82 26.66 -2.26
N GLY A 20 -10.68 26.33 -0.97
CA GLY A 20 -10.79 27.27 0.15
C GLY A 20 -9.57 28.17 0.42
N ILE A 21 -8.51 28.12 -0.40
CA ILE A 21 -7.32 28.97 -0.22
C ILE A 21 -7.27 30.14 -1.22
N VAL A 22 -8.22 30.24 -2.16
CA VAL A 22 -8.32 31.40 -3.07
C VAL A 22 -9.53 32.24 -2.68
N GLY A 23 -9.28 33.49 -2.31
CA GLY A 23 -10.32 34.41 -1.85
C GLY A 23 -11.30 34.83 -2.95
N GLY A 24 -12.54 35.11 -2.52
CA GLY A 24 -13.37 36.20 -3.04
C GLY A 24 -14.22 35.96 -4.30
N SER A 25 -15.54 36.11 -4.10
CA SER A 25 -16.63 36.52 -5.02
C SER A 25 -17.15 35.58 -6.11
N ASP A 26 -18.35 35.07 -5.84
CA ASP A 26 -19.60 35.12 -6.63
C ASP A 26 -19.74 34.61 -8.08
N ALA A 27 -20.92 33.99 -8.27
CA ALA A 27 -21.76 33.85 -9.46
C ALA A 27 -21.62 32.59 -10.37
N GLY A 28 -22.51 31.61 -10.14
CA GLY A 28 -23.67 31.33 -11.00
C GLY A 28 -23.53 30.49 -12.30
N VAL A 29 -24.61 29.71 -12.56
CA VAL A 29 -25.09 29.13 -13.86
C VAL A 29 -24.55 27.73 -14.22
N GLU A 30 -25.34 26.64 -14.06
CA GLU A 30 -26.25 25.96 -15.05
C GLU A 30 -25.55 25.55 -16.38
N THR A 31 -25.81 24.45 -17.11
CA THR A 31 -26.63 23.21 -17.07
C THR A 31 -26.19 22.33 -18.27
N GLY A 32 -26.46 21.02 -18.23
CA GLY A 32 -26.70 20.13 -19.40
C GLY A 32 -25.46 19.67 -20.20
N GLY A 33 -25.38 18.46 -20.78
CA GLY A 33 -26.32 17.37 -21.03
C GLY A 33 -25.92 16.63 -22.33
N GLY A 34 -26.18 15.31 -22.42
CA GLY A 34 -26.20 14.53 -23.69
C GLY A 34 -24.88 13.83 -24.07
N VAL A 35 -24.71 12.49 -24.04
CA VAL A 35 -25.38 11.33 -24.71
C VAL A 35 -24.80 10.97 -26.09
N GLY A 36 -24.40 9.69 -26.21
CA GLY A 36 -24.35 8.88 -27.45
C GLY A 36 -22.95 8.78 -28.08
N GLY A 37 -22.40 7.63 -28.48
CA GLY A 37 -22.92 6.28 -28.67
C GLY A 37 -22.18 5.63 -29.85
N GLY A 38 -22.03 4.30 -29.86
CA GLY A 38 -21.96 3.52 -31.11
C GLY A 38 -20.62 2.94 -31.57
N ALA A 39 -20.36 1.70 -31.13
CA ALA A 39 -20.07 0.50 -31.93
C ALA A 39 -19.08 0.51 -33.12
N GLY A 40 -18.20 -0.50 -33.14
CA GLY A 40 -18.21 -1.46 -34.26
C GLY A 40 -16.86 -1.96 -34.80
N ALA A 41 -16.63 -3.27 -34.60
CA ALA A 41 -16.01 -4.23 -35.54
C ALA A 41 -14.49 -4.13 -35.79
N THR A 42 -13.68 -5.14 -36.14
CA THR A 42 -13.65 -6.63 -36.22
C THR A 42 -12.31 -6.97 -36.91
N GLY A 43 -11.72 -8.15 -36.66
CA GLY A 43 -10.69 -8.76 -37.53
C GLY A 43 -9.27 -8.66 -36.95
N GLY A 44 -8.51 -9.73 -36.72
CA GLY A 44 -8.48 -11.05 -37.32
C GLY A 44 -7.10 -11.24 -37.97
N GLY A 45 -6.34 -12.27 -37.56
CA GLY A 45 -5.11 -12.63 -38.27
C GLY A 45 -4.05 -13.35 -37.43
N ALA A 46 -3.84 -14.62 -37.75
CA ALA A 46 -2.94 -15.58 -37.12
C ALA A 46 -1.46 -15.46 -37.55
N GLY A 47 -0.55 -16.12 -36.83
CA GLY A 47 0.72 -16.64 -37.37
C GLY A 47 1.90 -16.76 -36.37
N THR A 48 2.15 -17.97 -35.82
CA THR A 48 3.33 -18.85 -36.05
C THR A 48 4.66 -18.48 -35.34
N THR A 49 5.11 -19.23 -34.31
CA THR A 49 6.10 -20.37 -34.29
C THR A 49 7.55 -20.01 -33.91
N GLY A 50 8.16 -20.84 -33.03
CA GLY A 50 9.61 -20.97 -32.75
C GLY A 50 9.92 -20.75 -31.26
N GLY A 51 10.26 -21.75 -30.43
CA GLY A 51 11.52 -22.54 -30.43
C GLY A 51 12.63 -21.71 -29.76
N GLY A 52 13.37 -22.08 -28.72
CA GLY A 52 13.62 -23.29 -27.94
C GLY A 52 14.73 -22.94 -26.91
N ASP A 53 15.17 -23.95 -26.15
CA ASP A 53 16.33 -23.98 -25.22
C ASP A 53 16.14 -23.25 -23.87
N GLY A 54 16.34 -23.86 -22.70
CA GLY A 54 17.16 -25.01 -22.35
C GLY A 54 18.35 -24.54 -21.51
N SER A 55 18.20 -24.49 -20.18
CA SER A 55 19.35 -24.34 -19.27
C SER A 55 19.10 -25.05 -17.94
N THR A 56 19.93 -26.06 -17.71
CA THR A 56 20.04 -26.91 -16.53
C THR A 56 21.28 -26.51 -15.72
N GLY A 57 21.16 -26.47 -14.39
CA GLY A 57 22.27 -26.49 -13.44
C GLY A 57 21.73 -26.13 -12.05
N GLY A 58 21.59 -27.06 -11.09
CA GLY A 58 22.69 -27.70 -10.36
C GLY A 58 23.21 -26.68 -9.35
N GLY A 59 22.84 -26.67 -8.06
CA GLY A 59 22.85 -27.76 -7.08
C GLY A 59 23.95 -27.45 -6.06
N THR A 60 23.61 -27.31 -4.77
CA THR A 60 24.41 -27.73 -3.60
C THR A 60 23.66 -27.44 -2.32
N THR A 61 23.39 -28.52 -1.58
CA THR A 61 22.84 -28.56 -0.23
C THR A 61 23.97 -28.45 0.79
N SER A 62 23.77 -27.72 1.88
CA SER A 62 24.58 -27.88 3.10
C SER A 62 23.66 -28.07 4.30
N THR A 63 23.82 -29.23 4.93
CA THR A 63 23.16 -29.71 6.14
C THR A 63 23.84 -29.15 7.39
N GLY A 64 23.06 -28.74 8.38
CA GLY A 64 23.55 -28.40 9.72
C GLY A 64 22.40 -28.37 10.72
N GLY A 65 22.19 -29.50 11.40
CA GLY A 65 21.16 -29.67 12.43
C GLY A 65 21.62 -29.19 13.81
N GLY A 66 20.65 -28.81 14.63
CA GLY A 66 20.82 -28.49 16.05
C GLY A 66 19.47 -28.30 16.74
N THR A 67 19.00 -29.35 17.40
CA THR A 67 17.76 -29.40 18.20
C THR A 67 17.94 -28.77 19.59
N THR A 68 17.01 -27.92 20.03
CA THR A 68 16.63 -27.78 21.45
C THR A 68 15.18 -27.33 21.61
N THR A 69 14.52 -27.96 22.59
CA THR A 69 13.09 -27.92 22.94
C THR A 69 12.75 -26.90 24.03
N GLY A 70 11.50 -26.39 24.00
CA GLY A 70 10.79 -25.70 25.10
C GLY A 70 10.42 -24.25 24.76
N GLY A 71 9.20 -23.73 24.91
CA GLY A 71 8.00 -24.19 25.61
C GLY A 71 7.31 -23.00 26.29
N GLY A 72 6.50 -22.24 25.53
CA GLY A 72 5.39 -21.38 26.01
C GLY A 72 5.71 -19.97 26.53
N THR A 73 5.10 -18.94 25.93
CA THR A 73 4.25 -17.91 26.58
C THR A 73 3.70 -16.89 25.57
N ALA A 74 2.59 -16.25 25.94
CA ALA A 74 1.82 -15.29 25.16
C ALA A 74 2.65 -14.13 24.58
N SER A 75 2.40 -13.83 23.29
CA SER A 75 2.95 -12.68 22.58
C SER A 75 2.25 -11.40 23.05
N THR A 76 2.89 -10.70 23.99
CA THR A 76 2.71 -9.26 24.15
C THR A 76 3.58 -8.58 23.09
N GLY A 77 2.95 -7.81 22.21
CA GLY A 77 3.64 -6.96 21.24
C GLY A 77 4.56 -5.98 21.95
N GLY A 78 5.84 -6.30 21.98
CA GLY A 78 6.91 -5.43 22.43
C GLY A 78 8.00 -5.51 21.37
N GLY A 79 8.10 -4.46 20.55
CA GLY A 79 9.22 -4.29 19.63
C GLY A 79 10.51 -4.27 20.45
N SER A 80 11.23 -5.38 20.44
CA SER A 80 12.60 -5.41 20.93
C SER A 80 13.44 -4.66 19.91
N GLY A 81 13.84 -3.43 20.24
CA GLY A 81 14.82 -2.67 19.47
C GLY A 81 16.08 -3.51 19.25
N SER A 82 16.22 -4.02 18.04
CA SER A 82 17.39 -4.74 17.59
C SER A 82 18.49 -3.72 17.29
N THR A 83 19.48 -3.63 18.17
CA THR A 83 20.68 -2.81 17.95
C THR A 83 21.55 -3.43 16.86
N GLY A 84 21.51 -2.87 15.65
CA GLY A 84 22.68 -2.57 14.81
C GLY A 84 23.74 -3.65 14.50
N GLY A 85 23.42 -4.93 14.52
CA GLY A 85 24.31 -6.02 14.06
C GLY A 85 23.58 -6.90 13.06
N GLY A 86 24.19 -7.19 11.90
CA GLY A 86 23.56 -7.89 10.77
C GLY A 86 22.58 -8.96 11.25
N SER A 87 21.29 -8.76 10.92
CA SER A 87 20.21 -9.47 11.61
C SER A 87 20.46 -10.96 11.55
N ALA A 88 20.72 -11.56 12.71
CA ALA A 88 20.71 -13.00 12.83
C ALA A 88 19.37 -13.47 12.26
N CYS A 89 19.41 -14.48 11.39
CA CYS A 89 18.18 -15.09 10.87
C CYS A 89 17.23 -15.35 12.04
N GLU A 90 15.99 -14.86 11.92
CA GLU A 90 14.95 -15.16 12.90
C GLU A 90 14.87 -16.69 13.11
N PRO A 91 14.79 -17.17 14.36
CA PRO A 91 14.76 -18.60 14.63
C PRO A 91 13.55 -19.25 13.96
N PHE A 92 13.67 -20.52 13.59
CA PHE A 92 12.52 -21.30 13.14
C PHE A 92 11.58 -21.63 14.32
N GLY A 93 10.39 -22.14 14.01
CA GLY A 93 9.40 -22.51 15.01
C GLY A 93 8.51 -21.34 15.45
N HIS A 94 8.27 -20.36 14.57
CA HIS A 94 7.32 -19.26 14.84
C HIS A 94 5.91 -19.76 15.15
N ARG A 95 5.58 -20.95 14.64
CA ARG A 95 4.35 -21.68 14.94
C ARG A 95 4.73 -23.13 15.29
N PRO A 96 3.90 -23.83 16.10
CA PRO A 96 4.11 -25.25 16.35
C PRO A 96 4.07 -26.07 15.06
N ALA A 97 4.82 -27.16 15.05
CA ALA A 97 4.71 -28.19 14.01
C ALA A 97 3.27 -28.69 13.92
N PRO A 98 2.72 -28.88 12.71
CA PRO A 98 1.33 -29.25 12.55
C PRO A 98 1.10 -30.74 12.83
N THR A 99 -0.06 -31.06 13.37
CA THR A 99 -0.51 -32.44 13.60
C THR A 99 -1.63 -32.87 12.66
N ASN A 100 -2.46 -31.91 12.25
CA ASN A 100 -3.53 -32.11 11.28
C ASN A 100 -3.33 -31.18 10.08
N THR A 101 -3.24 -31.75 8.87
CA THR A 101 -2.98 -30.99 7.65
C THR A 101 -3.89 -31.42 6.52
N PHE A 102 -4.16 -30.50 5.61
CA PHE A 102 -4.94 -30.75 4.41
C PHE A 102 -4.26 -30.01 3.25
N THR A 103 -4.03 -30.71 2.15
CA THR A 103 -3.48 -30.10 0.92
C THR A 103 -4.60 -30.03 -0.11
N LEU A 104 -4.86 -28.83 -0.62
CA LEU A 104 -5.89 -28.63 -1.64
C LEU A 104 -5.53 -29.43 -2.91
N PRO A 105 -6.52 -30.00 -3.62
CA PRO A 105 -6.26 -30.63 -4.91
C PRO A 105 -5.87 -29.57 -5.95
N VAL A 106 -4.97 -29.93 -6.87
CA VAL A 106 -4.60 -29.06 -8.00
C VAL A 106 -5.71 -29.11 -9.06
N PRO A 107 -6.37 -27.99 -9.38
CA PRO A 107 -7.40 -27.93 -10.41
C PRO A 107 -6.79 -27.99 -11.81
N ALA A 108 -7.46 -28.68 -12.74
CA ALA A 108 -7.00 -28.79 -14.13
C ALA A 108 -7.18 -27.49 -14.94
N ASN A 109 -8.08 -26.60 -14.52
CA ASN A 109 -8.41 -25.36 -15.23
C ASN A 109 -7.62 -24.14 -14.74
N GLY A 110 -6.69 -24.32 -13.81
CA GLY A 110 -5.89 -23.22 -13.23
C GLY A 110 -6.66 -22.30 -12.26
N HIS A 111 -7.91 -22.61 -11.92
CA HIS A 111 -8.71 -21.82 -10.98
C HIS A 111 -8.85 -22.57 -9.65
N LEU A 112 -8.09 -22.14 -8.64
CA LEU A 112 -8.19 -22.69 -7.28
C LEU A 112 -9.26 -21.92 -6.51
N ALA A 113 -10.52 -22.18 -6.85
CA ALA A 113 -11.67 -21.40 -6.40
C ALA A 113 -12.74 -22.26 -5.71
N TYR A 114 -13.05 -21.91 -4.47
CA TYR A 114 -14.09 -22.54 -3.65
C TYR A 114 -14.97 -21.45 -3.03
N ASN A 115 -16.21 -21.33 -3.51
CA ASN A 115 -17.22 -20.40 -2.97
C ASN A 115 -17.72 -20.81 -1.58
N ASP A 116 -17.46 -22.05 -1.18
CA ASP A 116 -17.60 -22.55 0.18
C ASP A 116 -16.57 -23.66 0.37
N ILE A 117 -15.42 -23.32 0.94
CA ILE A 117 -14.32 -24.27 1.09
C ILE A 117 -14.66 -25.39 2.07
N GLN A 118 -15.49 -25.10 3.08
CA GLN A 118 -15.89 -26.09 4.06
C GLN A 118 -16.83 -27.14 3.45
N ALA A 119 -17.82 -26.68 2.66
CA ALA A 119 -18.73 -27.57 1.95
C ALA A 119 -18.03 -28.36 0.83
N ALA A 120 -17.02 -27.78 0.18
CA ALA A 120 -16.23 -28.46 -0.85
C ALA A 120 -15.42 -29.65 -0.28
N PHE A 121 -15.05 -29.59 1.00
CA PHE A 121 -14.27 -30.63 1.68
C PHE A 121 -14.92 -31.01 3.03
N PRO A 122 -16.08 -31.70 3.00
CA PRO A 122 -16.86 -31.98 4.22
C PRO A 122 -16.18 -32.99 5.16
N ASN A 123 -15.17 -33.71 4.67
CA ASN A 123 -14.40 -34.68 5.45
C ASN A 123 -13.19 -34.03 6.17
N VAL A 124 -12.92 -32.75 5.92
CA VAL A 124 -11.87 -32.01 6.61
C VAL A 124 -12.47 -31.44 7.90
N ASP A 125 -11.86 -31.76 9.04
CA ASP A 125 -12.22 -31.11 10.30
C ASP A 125 -11.57 -29.72 10.38
N TRP A 126 -12.28 -28.72 9.85
CA TRP A 126 -11.87 -27.32 9.81
C TRP A 126 -11.65 -26.70 11.19
N GLN A 127 -12.18 -27.30 12.25
CA GLN A 127 -12.01 -26.83 13.63
C GLN A 127 -10.73 -27.35 14.28
N THR A 128 -10.15 -28.44 13.76
CA THR A 128 -8.87 -28.98 14.26
C THR A 128 -7.74 -28.94 13.25
N LEU A 129 -8.01 -28.56 12.00
CA LEU A 129 -6.99 -28.40 10.96
C LEU A 129 -5.93 -27.37 11.36
N ASP A 130 -4.65 -27.76 11.41
CA ASP A 130 -3.56 -26.85 11.77
C ASP A 130 -2.98 -26.16 10.52
N ARG A 131 -2.95 -26.85 9.37
CA ARG A 131 -2.43 -26.33 8.10
C ARG A 131 -3.36 -26.63 6.93
N LEU A 132 -3.73 -25.57 6.21
CA LEU A 132 -4.25 -25.67 4.86
C LEU A 132 -3.12 -25.35 3.87
N TYR A 133 -2.74 -26.33 3.07
CA TYR A 133 -1.69 -26.18 2.06
C TYR A 133 -2.28 -25.88 0.69
N ILE A 134 -1.75 -24.83 0.07
CA ILE A 134 -1.92 -24.51 -1.34
C ILE A 134 -0.75 -25.16 -2.09
N PRO A 135 -0.99 -26.13 -2.99
CA PRO A 135 0.09 -26.70 -3.79
C PRO A 135 0.82 -25.63 -4.60
N ALA A 136 2.12 -25.80 -4.81
CA ALA A 136 2.86 -24.97 -5.75
C ALA A 136 2.26 -25.05 -7.17
N GLY A 137 2.27 -23.93 -7.86
CA GLY A 137 1.69 -23.82 -9.19
C GLY A 137 1.38 -22.38 -9.59
N VAL A 138 1.02 -22.23 -10.86
CA VAL A 138 0.51 -20.97 -11.41
C VAL A 138 -1.01 -21.11 -11.56
N TYR A 139 -1.73 -20.24 -10.87
CA TYR A 139 -3.18 -20.20 -10.84
C TYR A 139 -3.66 -18.89 -11.46
N LYS A 140 -4.70 -18.95 -12.28
CA LYS A 140 -5.36 -17.75 -12.80
C LYS A 140 -6.10 -17.01 -11.70
N THR A 141 -6.76 -17.77 -10.82
CA THR A 141 -7.53 -17.23 -9.70
C THR A 141 -7.32 -18.10 -8.47
N LEU A 142 -7.23 -17.46 -7.31
CA LEU A 142 -7.34 -18.11 -6.00
C LEU A 142 -8.56 -17.51 -5.27
N ARG A 143 -9.52 -18.36 -4.88
CA ARG A 143 -10.70 -17.90 -4.14
C ARG A 143 -11.05 -18.87 -3.02
N PHE A 144 -11.03 -18.39 -1.78
CA PHE A 144 -11.48 -19.16 -0.61
C PHE A 144 -12.56 -18.40 0.13
N ASP A 145 -13.80 -18.81 -0.05
CA ASP A 145 -14.93 -18.28 0.72
C ASP A 145 -15.36 -19.24 1.81
N ASN A 146 -16.08 -18.69 2.79
CA ASN A 146 -16.56 -19.40 3.97
C ASN A 146 -15.42 -20.08 4.77
N LEU A 147 -14.31 -19.36 4.99
CA LEU A 147 -13.27 -19.82 5.91
C LEU A 147 -13.84 -20.03 7.32
N PRO A 148 -13.28 -20.97 8.11
CA PRO A 148 -13.83 -21.30 9.42
C PRO A 148 -13.61 -20.18 10.44
N THR A 149 -14.59 -20.00 11.34
CA THR A 149 -14.38 -19.26 12.58
C THR A 149 -13.68 -20.16 13.58
N ARG A 150 -12.51 -19.74 14.06
CA ARG A 150 -11.67 -20.48 15.01
C ARG A 150 -11.39 -19.65 16.27
N THR A 151 -10.74 -20.26 17.25
CA THR A 151 -10.26 -19.56 18.44
C THR A 151 -8.83 -19.05 18.23
N ALA A 152 -8.47 -17.93 18.86
CA ALA A 152 -7.12 -17.36 18.79
C ALA A 152 -6.02 -18.33 19.28
N ALA A 153 -6.35 -19.27 20.16
CA ALA A 153 -5.42 -20.28 20.65
C ALA A 153 -5.06 -21.35 19.59
N ARG A 154 -5.86 -21.47 18.53
CA ARG A 154 -5.67 -22.45 17.46
C ARG A 154 -6.04 -21.86 16.10
N PRO A 155 -5.26 -20.89 15.58
CA PRO A 155 -5.55 -20.31 14.29
C PRO A 155 -5.34 -21.33 13.15
N LEU A 156 -6.10 -21.21 12.06
CA LEU A 156 -5.81 -21.94 10.83
C LEU A 156 -4.66 -21.25 10.10
N ILE A 157 -3.57 -21.97 9.81
CA ILE A 157 -2.47 -21.43 9.01
C ILE A 157 -2.61 -21.90 7.57
N ILE A 158 -2.61 -20.97 6.62
CA ILE A 158 -2.77 -21.18 5.18
C ILE A 158 -1.43 -20.82 4.53
N THR A 159 -0.82 -21.75 3.79
CA THR A 159 0.55 -21.57 3.25
C THR A 159 0.78 -22.39 1.99
N ASN A 160 1.80 -22.03 1.21
CA ASN A 160 2.24 -22.79 0.04
C ASN A 160 2.93 -24.11 0.44
N LYS A 161 2.91 -25.10 -0.47
CA LYS A 161 3.60 -26.39 -0.30
C LYS A 161 4.22 -26.88 -1.59
N GLY A 162 5.50 -27.24 -1.52
CA GLY A 162 6.25 -27.86 -2.62
C GLY A 162 6.76 -26.88 -3.67
N GLY A 163 6.95 -25.61 -3.30
CA GLY A 163 7.39 -24.52 -4.19
C GLY A 163 6.54 -23.26 -4.03
N GLN A 164 6.57 -22.40 -5.04
CA GLN A 164 5.85 -21.13 -5.07
C GLN A 164 4.42 -21.28 -5.58
N VAL A 165 3.52 -20.50 -4.99
CA VAL A 165 2.17 -20.26 -5.49
C VAL A 165 2.17 -18.91 -6.18
N GLN A 166 1.88 -18.90 -7.48
CA GLN A 166 1.68 -17.67 -8.25
C GLN A 166 0.21 -17.56 -8.64
N VAL A 167 -0.40 -16.43 -8.35
CA VAL A 167 -1.81 -16.14 -8.68
C VAL A 167 -1.86 -15.00 -9.69
N GLY A 168 -2.65 -15.15 -10.75
CA GLY A 168 -2.83 -14.17 -11.83
C GLY A 168 -1.96 -14.41 -13.07
N PRO A 169 -2.25 -13.69 -14.18
CA PRO A 169 -3.46 -12.90 -14.39
C PRO A 169 -4.72 -13.79 -14.50
N ASN A 170 -5.90 -13.24 -14.21
CA ASN A 170 -7.17 -13.99 -14.27
C ASN A 170 -7.85 -13.87 -15.64
N ASP A 171 -9.02 -14.50 -15.81
CA ASP A 171 -9.81 -14.46 -17.05
C ASP A 171 -10.85 -13.29 -17.02
N ASN A 172 -10.43 -12.05 -16.71
CA ASN A 172 -11.26 -10.84 -16.59
C ASN A 172 -12.11 -10.72 -15.30
N GLY A 173 -11.56 -11.12 -14.15
CA GLY A 173 -12.20 -10.99 -12.83
C GLY A 173 -11.79 -9.74 -12.07
N ASN A 174 -12.65 -9.26 -11.17
CA ASN A 174 -12.37 -8.06 -10.35
C ASN A 174 -11.20 -8.22 -9.36
N PHE A 175 -10.76 -9.45 -9.11
CA PHE A 175 -9.68 -9.81 -8.22
C PHE A 175 -9.02 -11.09 -8.75
N ILE A 176 -7.70 -11.21 -8.60
CA ILE A 176 -7.00 -12.45 -8.90
C ILE A 176 -6.96 -13.37 -7.67
N TRP A 177 -6.96 -12.77 -6.47
CA TRP A 177 -7.04 -13.49 -5.20
C TRP A 177 -8.15 -12.90 -4.32
N ALA A 178 -9.14 -13.72 -3.97
CA ALA A 178 -10.12 -13.38 -2.94
C ALA A 178 -10.17 -14.37 -1.77
N MET A 179 -10.39 -13.84 -0.57
CA MET A 179 -10.68 -14.64 0.62
C MET A 179 -11.86 -14.05 1.37
N SER A 180 -12.72 -14.90 1.92
CA SER A 180 -13.81 -14.44 2.75
C SER A 180 -14.24 -15.39 3.85
N GLY A 181 -14.82 -14.81 4.89
CA GLY A 181 -15.36 -15.55 6.04
C GLY A 181 -14.34 -15.79 7.15
N GLY A 182 -14.88 -16.26 8.27
CA GLY A 182 -14.10 -16.82 9.36
C GLY A 182 -13.37 -15.80 10.24
N ALA A 183 -12.66 -16.36 11.22
CA ALA A 183 -11.83 -15.63 12.16
C ALA A 183 -10.71 -16.52 12.68
N ASN A 184 -9.61 -15.91 13.12
CA ASN A 184 -8.42 -16.59 13.63
C ASN A 184 -7.77 -17.49 12.57
N TRP A 185 -7.31 -16.88 11.49
CA TRP A 185 -6.51 -17.53 10.47
C TRP A 185 -5.32 -16.66 10.04
N VAL A 186 -4.30 -17.30 9.47
CA VAL A 186 -3.06 -16.66 9.02
C VAL A 186 -2.78 -17.11 7.59
N VAL A 187 -2.43 -16.19 6.72
CA VAL A 187 -1.89 -16.51 5.40
C VAL A 187 -0.42 -16.15 5.39
N THR A 188 0.43 -17.14 5.10
CA THR A 188 1.88 -16.96 5.15
C THR A 188 2.59 -17.61 3.97
N GLY A 189 3.49 -16.86 3.33
CA GLY A 189 4.49 -17.40 2.40
C GLY A 189 5.86 -17.66 3.06
N ARG A 190 5.97 -17.48 4.38
CA ARG A 190 7.22 -17.58 5.14
C ARG A 190 7.74 -19.02 5.18
N TYR A 191 9.00 -19.20 4.81
CA TYR A 191 9.68 -20.48 4.99
C TYR A 191 10.04 -20.73 6.47
N ASP A 192 9.47 -21.79 7.03
CA ASP A 192 9.76 -22.30 8.37
C ASP A 192 9.61 -23.83 8.38
N PRO A 193 10.71 -24.61 8.40
CA PRO A 193 10.67 -26.07 8.35
C PRO A 193 10.09 -26.68 9.63
N ASP A 194 10.20 -26.02 10.79
CA ASP A 194 9.64 -26.52 12.05
C ASP A 194 8.12 -26.34 12.07
N ALA A 195 7.64 -25.20 11.58
CA ALA A 195 6.22 -24.92 11.40
C ALA A 195 5.60 -25.59 10.16
N GLN A 196 6.44 -26.19 9.30
CA GLN A 196 6.12 -26.74 7.99
C GLN A 196 5.33 -25.74 7.11
N THR A 197 5.85 -24.52 6.96
CA THR A 197 5.31 -23.48 6.08
C THR A 197 6.32 -23.04 5.03
N GLY A 198 5.83 -22.53 3.91
CA GLY A 198 6.67 -22.02 2.83
C GLY A 198 7.52 -23.07 2.12
N ASP A 199 8.49 -22.60 1.35
CA ASP A 199 9.47 -23.43 0.65
C ASP A 199 10.86 -22.78 0.73
N VAL A 200 11.90 -23.59 0.91
CA VAL A 200 13.28 -23.11 1.08
C VAL A 200 13.80 -22.33 -0.12
N ASN A 201 13.31 -22.62 -1.32
CA ASN A 201 13.71 -21.93 -2.55
C ASN A 201 13.01 -20.59 -2.72
N PHE A 202 11.97 -20.32 -1.91
CA PHE A 202 11.18 -19.10 -1.94
C PHE A 202 11.06 -18.47 -0.54
N PRO A 203 12.19 -18.08 0.09
CA PRO A 203 12.22 -17.58 1.47
C PRO A 203 11.78 -16.11 1.61
N GLY A 204 11.47 -15.42 0.51
CA GLY A 204 11.21 -13.98 0.47
C GLY A 204 12.42 -13.18 0.95
N HIS A 205 12.20 -12.30 1.92
CA HIS A 205 13.22 -11.45 2.54
C HIS A 205 13.74 -11.99 3.88
N ARG A 206 13.47 -13.26 4.21
CA ARG A 206 13.93 -13.87 5.48
C ARG A 206 15.45 -13.67 5.65
N CYS A 207 15.89 -13.51 6.90
CA CYS A 207 17.29 -13.21 7.25
C CYS A 207 17.79 -11.87 6.69
N GLY A 208 16.90 -10.89 6.54
CA GLY A 208 17.27 -9.60 5.98
C GLY A 208 17.64 -9.65 4.49
N ALA A 209 17.20 -10.67 3.74
CA ALA A 209 17.46 -10.84 2.32
C ALA A 209 16.55 -9.94 1.45
N TYR A 210 16.41 -8.67 1.80
CA TYR A 210 15.52 -7.71 1.13
C TYR A 210 15.97 -7.39 -0.30
N ALA A 211 17.28 -7.23 -0.52
CA ALA A 211 17.85 -6.93 -1.82
C ALA A 211 17.51 -8.02 -2.86
N ASN A 212 16.84 -7.61 -3.95
CA ASN A 212 16.45 -8.50 -5.05
C ASN A 212 15.58 -9.68 -4.57
N SER A 213 14.70 -9.46 -3.59
CA SER A 213 13.75 -10.48 -3.09
C SER A 213 12.52 -10.67 -3.98
N GLN A 214 12.29 -9.80 -4.96
CA GLN A 214 11.19 -9.92 -5.91
C GLN A 214 11.21 -11.30 -6.59
N GLY A 215 10.06 -11.94 -6.70
CA GLY A 215 9.92 -13.28 -7.25
C GLY A 215 10.34 -14.41 -6.30
N LYS A 216 10.82 -14.10 -5.09
CA LYS A 216 11.34 -15.10 -4.13
C LYS A 216 10.39 -15.41 -2.99
N TYR A 217 9.18 -14.86 -2.97
CA TYR A 217 8.21 -15.15 -1.93
C TYR A 217 7.47 -16.46 -2.20
N GLY A 218 7.11 -17.20 -1.15
CA GLY A 218 6.38 -18.47 -1.28
C GLY A 218 5.00 -18.31 -1.92
N ILE A 219 4.39 -17.13 -1.78
CA ILE A 219 3.13 -16.77 -2.43
C ILE A 219 3.29 -15.41 -3.11
N ILE A 220 2.92 -15.36 -4.39
CA ILE A 220 2.94 -14.14 -5.21
C ILE A 220 1.57 -13.94 -5.85
N SER A 221 1.06 -12.71 -5.75
CA SER A 221 -0.11 -12.23 -6.46
C SER A 221 0.34 -11.28 -7.56
N ASP A 222 0.15 -11.65 -8.82
CA ASP A 222 0.70 -10.95 -9.97
C ASP A 222 -0.32 -10.90 -11.11
N ASP A 223 -0.96 -9.76 -11.27
CA ASP A 223 -2.00 -9.55 -12.26
C ASP A 223 -1.44 -9.07 -13.62
N ALA A 224 -0.11 -8.94 -13.73
CA ALA A 224 0.57 -8.54 -14.97
C ALA A 224 0.08 -7.22 -15.58
N PHE A 225 -0.45 -6.31 -14.75
CA PHE A 225 -1.15 -5.10 -15.15
C PHE A 225 -2.28 -5.40 -16.15
N ASP A 226 -3.14 -6.36 -15.81
CA ASP A 226 -4.39 -6.50 -16.55
C ASP A 226 -5.24 -5.24 -16.32
N LEU A 227 -5.33 -4.43 -17.37
CA LEU A 227 -6.06 -3.16 -17.40
C LEU A 227 -7.30 -3.27 -18.31
N ASP A 228 -7.69 -4.48 -18.71
CA ASP A 228 -8.79 -4.71 -19.64
C ASP A 228 -10.15 -4.31 -19.05
N ALA A 229 -10.25 -4.17 -17.73
CA ALA A 229 -11.35 -3.52 -17.06
C ALA A 229 -10.87 -2.43 -16.07
N PRO A 230 -11.45 -1.21 -16.11
CA PRO A 230 -11.06 -0.12 -15.22
C PRO A 230 -11.57 -0.38 -13.79
N TYR A 231 -10.71 -0.15 -12.78
CA TYR A 231 -11.01 -0.29 -11.34
C TYR A 231 -11.35 -1.71 -10.86
N THR A 232 -11.04 -2.69 -11.68
CA THR A 232 -10.99 -4.09 -11.33
C THR A 232 -9.53 -4.48 -11.08
N HIS A 233 -9.25 -5.72 -10.70
CA HIS A 233 -7.88 -6.24 -10.49
C HIS A 233 -7.22 -5.88 -9.16
N MET A 234 -7.91 -6.19 -8.06
CA MET A 234 -7.26 -6.27 -6.74
C MET A 234 -6.25 -7.43 -6.74
N GLY A 235 -5.03 -7.17 -6.26
CA GLY A 235 -4.06 -8.23 -5.99
C GLY A 235 -4.65 -9.24 -5.00
N ILE A 236 -4.97 -8.77 -3.80
CA ILE A 236 -5.65 -9.54 -2.75
C ILE A 236 -6.91 -8.79 -2.31
N SER A 237 -8.05 -9.47 -2.27
CA SER A 237 -9.30 -8.92 -1.74
C SER A 237 -9.85 -9.78 -0.60
N ILE A 238 -9.99 -9.22 0.60
CA ILE A 238 -10.52 -9.93 1.76
C ILE A 238 -11.77 -9.25 2.29
N GLY A 239 -12.80 -10.05 2.59
CA GLY A 239 -14.02 -9.54 3.20
C GLY A 239 -14.81 -10.57 4.00
N SER A 240 -15.82 -10.10 4.71
CA SER A 240 -16.58 -10.88 5.70
C SER A 240 -15.70 -11.66 6.70
N ALA A 241 -14.54 -11.11 7.09
CA ALA A 241 -13.57 -11.76 7.96
C ALA A 241 -13.13 -10.82 9.11
N THR A 242 -12.48 -11.38 10.13
CA THR A 242 -11.88 -10.68 11.28
C THR A 242 -10.76 -11.53 11.88
N ASP A 243 -9.92 -10.98 12.77
CA ASP A 243 -8.91 -11.72 13.53
C ASP A 243 -7.96 -12.52 12.63
N PHE A 244 -7.31 -11.86 11.67
CA PHE A 244 -6.42 -12.54 10.75
C PHE A 244 -5.08 -11.82 10.55
N GLU A 245 -4.11 -12.60 10.06
CA GLU A 245 -2.74 -12.17 9.81
C GLU A 245 -2.33 -12.48 8.37
N LEU A 246 -1.68 -11.53 7.71
CA LEU A 246 -1.03 -11.71 6.41
C LEU A 246 0.46 -11.42 6.57
N ASP A 247 1.33 -12.37 6.23
CA ASP A 247 2.78 -12.16 6.20
C ASP A 247 3.50 -12.87 5.07
N PHE A 248 4.65 -12.30 4.65
CA PHE A 248 5.51 -12.90 3.62
C PHE A 248 4.78 -13.20 2.31
N ILE A 249 4.02 -12.23 1.80
CA ILE A 249 3.37 -12.29 0.49
C ILE A 249 3.92 -11.16 -0.39
N GLU A 250 4.16 -11.47 -1.66
CA GLU A 250 4.46 -10.48 -2.69
C GLU A 250 3.19 -10.18 -3.49
N VAL A 251 2.91 -8.90 -3.70
CA VAL A 251 1.84 -8.44 -4.58
C VAL A 251 2.43 -7.49 -5.60
N THR A 252 2.25 -7.77 -6.88
CA THR A 252 2.81 -6.92 -7.93
C THR A 252 1.91 -6.80 -9.15
N ARG A 253 2.11 -5.73 -9.91
CA ARG A 253 1.45 -5.48 -11.21
C ARG A 253 -0.07 -5.63 -11.12
N SER A 254 -0.65 -5.13 -10.02
CA SER A 254 -2.09 -5.08 -9.83
C SER A 254 -2.67 -3.89 -10.58
N GLY A 255 -3.74 -4.11 -11.36
CA GLY A 255 -4.41 -3.07 -12.14
C GLY A 255 -5.19 -2.03 -11.32
N PHE A 256 -5.37 -2.22 -10.01
CA PHE A 256 -5.92 -1.19 -9.12
C PHE A 256 -5.20 -1.19 -7.76
N ALA A 257 -5.70 -1.95 -6.77
CA ALA A 257 -5.10 -1.97 -5.44
C ALA A 257 -4.36 -3.28 -5.15
N GLY A 258 -3.17 -3.18 -4.56
CA GLY A 258 -2.41 -4.35 -4.12
C GLY A 258 -3.18 -5.21 -3.11
N VAL A 259 -3.57 -4.63 -1.96
CA VAL A 259 -4.38 -5.32 -0.96
C VAL A 259 -5.62 -4.50 -0.62
N ARG A 260 -6.79 -5.15 -0.74
CA ARG A 260 -8.08 -4.58 -0.40
C ARG A 260 -8.76 -5.34 0.74
N LEU A 261 -9.13 -4.61 1.78
CA LEU A 261 -9.84 -5.16 2.95
C LEU A 261 -11.16 -4.45 3.14
N ILE A 262 -12.28 -5.17 3.06
CA ILE A 262 -13.61 -4.58 3.27
C ILE A 262 -14.62 -5.58 3.83
N ASN A 263 -15.34 -5.17 4.89
CA ASN A 263 -16.55 -5.84 5.36
C ASN A 263 -17.77 -4.96 5.01
N SER A 264 -18.15 -4.96 3.72
CA SER A 264 -19.29 -4.18 3.24
C SER A 264 -20.57 -4.51 4.02
N ARG A 265 -21.35 -3.49 4.37
CA ARG A 265 -22.68 -3.63 4.96
C ARG A 265 -23.61 -2.51 4.48
N SER A 266 -24.92 -2.76 4.52
CA SER A 266 -25.92 -1.75 4.24
C SER A 266 -26.24 -0.92 5.48
N ALA A 267 -26.82 0.26 5.30
CA ALA A 267 -27.40 1.03 6.40
C ALA A 267 -28.48 0.20 7.11
N GLY A 268 -28.42 0.14 8.45
CA GLY A 268 -29.31 -0.68 9.27
C GLY A 268 -28.81 -2.10 9.55
N ASP A 269 -27.85 -2.62 8.77
CA ASP A 269 -27.22 -3.90 9.07
C ASP A 269 -26.38 -3.81 10.36
N PRO A 270 -26.27 -4.89 11.14
CA PRO A 270 -25.35 -4.96 12.28
C PRO A 270 -23.92 -4.55 11.89
N ALA A 271 -23.19 -3.96 12.82
CA ALA A 271 -21.78 -3.65 12.61
C ALA A 271 -20.98 -4.92 12.31
N ARG A 272 -20.05 -4.82 11.34
CA ARG A 272 -19.16 -5.91 10.92
C ARG A 272 -17.71 -5.45 11.00
N PRO A 273 -17.19 -5.13 12.20
CA PRO A 273 -15.80 -4.70 12.34
C PRO A 273 -14.86 -5.77 11.77
N MET A 274 -13.72 -5.32 11.24
CA MET A 274 -12.62 -6.19 10.83
C MET A 274 -11.51 -5.99 11.87
N ALA A 275 -11.62 -6.71 12.98
CA ALA A 275 -10.84 -6.47 14.20
C ALA A 275 -9.55 -7.30 14.24
N ASN A 276 -8.58 -6.86 15.03
CA ASN A 276 -7.37 -7.63 15.39
C ASN A 276 -6.58 -8.13 14.16
N LEU A 277 -6.43 -7.25 13.18
CA LEU A 277 -5.70 -7.57 11.95
C LEU A 277 -4.21 -7.32 12.12
N LYS A 278 -3.40 -8.18 11.52
CA LYS A 278 -1.95 -8.00 11.42
C LYS A 278 -1.53 -8.12 9.96
N ILE A 279 -1.09 -7.01 9.37
CA ILE A 279 -0.67 -6.95 7.99
C ILE A 279 0.80 -6.55 7.99
N HIS A 280 1.70 -7.51 7.80
CA HIS A 280 3.12 -7.24 7.96
C HIS A 280 4.02 -8.04 7.04
N ASP A 281 5.26 -7.56 6.88
CA ASP A 281 6.27 -8.23 6.07
C ASP A 281 5.81 -8.49 4.61
N LEU A 282 4.86 -7.67 4.12
CA LEU A 282 4.41 -7.72 2.74
C LEU A 282 5.34 -6.92 1.84
N TYR A 283 5.47 -7.38 0.60
CA TYR A 283 6.11 -6.63 -0.47
C TYR A 283 5.10 -6.34 -1.57
N VAL A 284 4.52 -5.15 -1.51
CA VAL A 284 3.54 -4.67 -2.49
C VAL A 284 4.22 -3.64 -3.36
N HIS A 285 4.26 -3.89 -4.66
CA HIS A 285 4.96 -2.98 -5.56
C HIS A 285 4.47 -3.01 -6.99
N ASP A 286 4.68 -1.89 -7.69
CA ASP A 286 4.25 -1.74 -9.09
C ASP A 286 2.74 -1.96 -9.22
N THR A 287 1.93 -1.12 -8.58
CA THR A 287 0.46 -1.11 -8.69
C THR A 287 0.00 0.06 -9.54
N ASP A 288 -1.03 -0.09 -10.38
CA ASP A 288 -1.58 1.00 -11.22
C ASP A 288 -2.40 2.00 -10.38
N GLY A 289 -2.99 1.54 -9.28
CA GLY A 289 -3.67 2.36 -8.27
C GLY A 289 -2.97 2.28 -6.92
N GLU A 290 -3.74 2.04 -5.86
CA GLU A 290 -3.24 2.06 -4.48
C GLU A 290 -2.35 0.85 -4.12
N GLY A 291 -1.45 1.02 -3.15
CA GLY A 291 -0.78 -0.11 -2.52
C GLY A 291 -1.76 -0.89 -1.65
N PHE A 292 -2.24 -0.24 -0.58
CA PHE A 292 -3.29 -0.76 0.30
C PHE A 292 -4.56 0.11 0.21
N TYR A 293 -5.71 -0.56 0.09
CA TYR A 293 -7.05 0.03 0.12
C TYR A 293 -7.89 -0.65 1.21
N PHE A 294 -7.93 -0.08 2.42
CA PHE A 294 -8.70 -0.64 3.54
C PHE A 294 -9.94 0.21 3.80
N GLY A 295 -11.10 -0.45 3.86
CA GLY A 295 -12.40 0.18 4.08
C GLY A 295 -13.06 0.67 2.80
N TRP A 296 -13.71 1.83 2.87
CA TRP A 296 -14.54 2.37 1.79
C TRP A 296 -14.59 3.89 1.83
N THR A 297 -14.42 4.53 0.67
CA THR A 297 -14.41 6.00 0.52
C THR A 297 -15.78 6.61 0.18
N GLY A 298 -16.80 5.77 -0.09
CA GLY A 298 -18.15 6.25 -0.34
C GLY A 298 -18.92 6.55 0.96
N GLN A 299 -20.25 6.69 0.84
CA GLN A 299 -21.08 7.02 2.00
C GLN A 299 -21.09 5.88 3.05
N PRO A 300 -20.97 6.21 4.35
CA PRO A 300 -21.20 5.27 5.44
C PRO A 300 -22.56 4.52 5.32
N PRO A 301 -22.69 3.35 5.94
CA PRO A 301 -21.72 2.73 6.84
C PRO A 301 -20.64 1.91 6.11
N SER A 302 -19.44 1.93 6.67
CA SER A 302 -18.33 1.02 6.33
C SER A 302 -17.82 0.32 7.59
N ASN A 303 -16.88 -0.61 7.45
CA ASN A 303 -16.38 -1.42 8.55
C ASN A 303 -15.32 -0.69 9.37
N LEU A 304 -15.45 -0.74 10.69
CA LEU A 304 -14.43 -0.26 11.62
C LEU A 304 -13.26 -1.26 11.69
N PHE A 305 -12.04 -0.76 11.83
CA PHE A 305 -10.83 -1.56 12.03
C PHE A 305 -10.24 -1.35 13.44
N PRO A 306 -10.80 -1.95 14.51
CA PRO A 306 -10.17 -1.89 15.83
C PRO A 306 -8.97 -2.86 15.89
N ASN A 307 -7.92 -2.46 16.60
CA ASN A 307 -6.66 -3.18 16.76
C ASN A 307 -6.02 -3.59 15.41
N LEU A 308 -6.07 -2.71 14.42
CA LEU A 308 -5.36 -2.90 13.15
C LEU A 308 -3.88 -2.64 13.33
N GLN A 309 -3.03 -3.62 13.03
CA GLN A 309 -1.58 -3.50 13.04
C GLN A 309 -1.05 -3.62 11.61
N VAL A 310 -0.38 -2.57 11.13
CA VAL A 310 0.26 -2.54 9.80
C VAL A 310 1.74 -2.21 9.97
N TYR A 311 2.63 -3.19 9.78
CA TYR A 311 4.05 -2.97 10.05
C TYR A 311 5.03 -3.75 9.20
N ASN A 312 6.27 -3.28 9.10
CA ASN A 312 7.33 -3.93 8.33
C ASN A 312 6.99 -4.19 6.84
N ASN A 313 6.04 -3.43 6.28
CA ASN A 313 5.69 -3.57 4.87
C ASN A 313 6.59 -2.70 4.00
N ARG A 314 6.91 -3.22 2.82
CA ARG A 314 7.46 -2.45 1.69
C ARG A 314 6.33 -2.23 0.70
N ILE A 315 5.85 -0.99 0.62
CA ILE A 315 4.83 -0.57 -0.35
C ILE A 315 5.47 0.47 -1.27
N ILE A 316 5.81 0.06 -2.49
CA ILE A 316 6.76 0.80 -3.33
C ILE A 316 6.26 0.91 -4.77
N ARG A 317 6.34 2.10 -5.39
CA ARG A 317 5.92 2.35 -6.78
C ARG A 317 4.43 2.09 -7.00
N THR A 318 3.60 2.90 -6.36
CA THR A 318 2.14 2.85 -6.53
C THR A 318 1.69 3.98 -7.44
N GLY A 319 0.74 3.69 -8.31
CA GLY A 319 0.18 4.66 -9.23
C GLY A 319 -0.48 5.82 -8.49
N THR A 320 -1.25 5.52 -7.44
CA THR A 320 -1.83 6.51 -6.54
C THR A 320 -1.27 6.33 -5.12
N GLU A 321 -2.08 6.40 -4.07
CA GLU A 321 -1.66 6.29 -2.67
C GLU A 321 -0.92 4.98 -2.39
N THR A 322 0.18 5.03 -1.64
CA THR A 322 0.77 3.79 -1.09
C THR A 322 -0.18 3.18 -0.06
N LEU A 323 -0.84 4.04 0.72
CA LEU A 323 -1.67 3.64 1.84
C LEU A 323 -2.96 4.46 1.87
N GLN A 324 -4.09 3.81 1.64
CA GLN A 324 -5.42 4.36 1.87
C GLN A 324 -6.15 3.50 2.89
N ILE A 325 -6.28 4.00 4.11
CA ILE A 325 -7.01 3.33 5.19
C ILE A 325 -8.17 4.21 5.63
N GLN A 326 -9.36 3.65 5.59
CA GLN A 326 -10.58 4.25 6.11
C GLN A 326 -11.02 3.58 7.41
N ASP A 327 -11.73 4.31 8.25
CA ASP A 327 -12.42 3.79 9.43
C ASP A 327 -11.54 3.05 10.46
N MET A 328 -10.33 3.54 10.72
CA MET A 328 -9.50 3.01 11.82
C MET A 328 -10.17 3.24 13.17
N GLY A 329 -10.07 2.24 14.05
CA GLY A 329 -10.62 2.27 15.41
C GLY A 329 -9.54 2.14 16.49
N GLU A 330 -10.02 2.01 17.73
CA GLU A 330 -9.22 1.84 18.94
C GLU A 330 -8.07 0.83 18.78
N GLY A 331 -6.89 1.18 19.28
CA GLY A 331 -5.72 0.30 19.36
C GLY A 331 -5.02 0.07 18.02
N SER A 332 -5.35 0.84 16.98
CA SER A 332 -4.72 0.68 15.67
C SER A 332 -3.36 1.36 15.61
N ARG A 333 -2.39 0.72 14.97
CA ARG A 333 -1.02 1.22 14.82
C ARG A 333 -0.44 0.88 13.45
N ILE A 334 0.12 1.90 12.80
CA ILE A 334 0.75 1.80 11.49
C ILE A 334 2.21 2.19 11.69
N HIS A 335 3.12 1.22 11.67
CA HIS A 335 4.49 1.48 12.10
C HIS A 335 5.58 0.72 11.36
N HIS A 336 6.78 1.29 11.29
CA HIS A 336 7.94 0.59 10.70
C HIS A 336 7.71 0.14 9.24
N ASN A 337 6.92 0.89 8.47
CA ASN A 337 6.72 0.64 7.04
C ASN A 337 7.63 1.54 6.20
N VAL A 338 7.95 1.09 4.99
CA VAL A 338 8.46 1.97 3.93
C VAL A 338 7.39 2.12 2.86
N LEU A 339 6.91 3.35 2.74
CA LEU A 339 5.87 3.79 1.81
C LEU A 339 6.51 4.71 0.79
N ALA A 340 7.01 4.16 -0.32
CA ALA A 340 7.89 4.89 -1.22
C ALA A 340 7.36 4.97 -2.65
N PHE A 341 7.56 6.12 -3.29
CA PHE A 341 7.08 6.40 -4.64
C PHE A 341 5.56 6.22 -4.76
N GLY A 342 4.81 6.84 -3.85
CA GLY A 342 3.38 7.05 -4.03
C GLY A 342 3.09 8.10 -5.11
N ALA A 343 1.92 7.98 -5.74
CA ALA A 343 1.41 8.89 -6.77
C ALA A 343 2.25 8.95 -8.05
N LEU A 344 2.73 7.81 -8.54
CA LEU A 344 3.48 7.79 -9.81
C LEU A 344 2.64 8.25 -11.02
N HIS A 345 1.32 8.08 -10.97
CA HIS A 345 0.36 8.59 -11.97
C HIS A 345 -0.06 10.05 -11.74
N TRP A 346 0.64 10.87 -10.97
CA TRP A 346 0.17 12.23 -10.65
C TRP A 346 -0.19 13.13 -11.85
N LEU A 347 0.33 12.89 -13.06
CA LEU A 347 -0.06 13.61 -14.27
C LEU A 347 -1.35 13.10 -14.91
N ASP A 348 -1.66 11.82 -14.73
CA ASP A 348 -2.70 11.08 -15.43
C ASP A 348 -3.53 10.16 -14.54
N ALA A 349 -3.53 10.42 -13.23
CA ALA A 349 -4.26 9.65 -12.25
C ALA A 349 -5.74 9.66 -12.58
N PHE A 350 -6.42 8.60 -12.16
CA PHE A 350 -7.76 8.35 -12.61
C PHE A 350 -8.75 9.43 -12.16
N SER A 351 -8.49 10.14 -11.06
CA SER A 351 -9.28 11.33 -10.71
C SER A 351 -8.45 12.37 -9.97
N GLN A 352 -8.96 13.60 -9.92
CA GLN A 352 -8.35 14.68 -9.16
C GLN A 352 -8.22 14.28 -7.68
N TYR A 353 -7.07 14.56 -7.09
CA TYR A 353 -6.72 14.25 -5.69
C TYR A 353 -6.52 12.76 -5.38
N GLN A 354 -6.34 11.91 -6.40
CA GLN A 354 -5.86 10.52 -6.24
C GLN A 354 -4.38 10.45 -6.60
N ASP A 355 -3.62 11.31 -5.95
CA ASP A 355 -2.21 11.55 -6.18
C ASP A 355 -1.48 11.90 -4.87
N GLY A 356 -2.03 11.45 -3.74
CA GLY A 356 -1.39 11.52 -2.43
C GLY A 356 -0.44 10.34 -2.18
N ASN A 357 0.22 10.34 -1.01
CA ASN A 357 0.95 9.16 -0.54
C ASN A 357 0.12 8.37 0.46
N VAL A 358 -0.29 9.00 1.56
CA VAL A 358 -1.08 8.40 2.63
C VAL A 358 -2.43 9.10 2.75
N GLN A 359 -3.51 8.34 2.72
CA GLN A 359 -4.84 8.76 3.13
C GLN A 359 -5.30 7.93 4.34
N ALA A 360 -5.65 8.63 5.42
CA ALA A 360 -5.95 8.00 6.70
C ALA A 360 -7.23 8.61 7.31
N LEU A 361 -8.27 7.80 7.48
CA LEU A 361 -9.47 8.17 8.23
C LEU A 361 -9.54 7.37 9.52
N VAL A 362 -9.54 8.08 10.64
CA VAL A 362 -9.80 7.50 11.96
C VAL A 362 -11.27 7.73 12.28
N ARG A 363 -11.93 6.78 12.94
CA ARG A 363 -13.32 6.87 13.43
C ARG A 363 -13.42 7.09 14.92
N GLU A 364 -12.65 6.34 15.71
CA GLU A 364 -12.64 6.40 17.16
C GLU A 364 -11.35 5.83 17.75
N GLY A 365 -11.15 6.09 19.04
CA GLY A 365 -10.14 5.46 19.86
C GLY A 365 -8.73 6.03 19.71
N THR A 366 -7.76 5.32 20.27
CA THR A 366 -6.34 5.64 20.20
C THR A 366 -5.73 5.03 18.95
N VAL A 367 -5.16 5.87 18.08
CA VAL A 367 -4.52 5.45 16.82
C VAL A 367 -3.14 6.08 16.68
N GLU A 368 -2.17 5.26 16.30
CA GLU A 368 -0.76 5.67 16.20
C GLU A 368 -0.20 5.41 14.79
N PHE A 369 0.59 6.37 14.31
CA PHE A 369 1.40 6.26 13.10
C PHE A 369 2.84 6.59 13.47
N ASP A 370 3.76 5.62 13.43
CA ASP A 370 5.10 5.85 13.93
C ASP A 370 6.24 5.08 13.27
N HIS A 371 7.44 5.65 13.29
CA HIS A 371 8.64 5.03 12.72
C HIS A 371 8.48 4.63 11.25
N ASN A 372 7.62 5.28 10.47
CA ASN A 372 7.47 5.02 9.04
C ASN A 372 8.41 5.90 8.21
N ILE A 373 8.86 5.37 7.08
CA ILE A 373 9.54 6.14 6.03
C ILE A 373 8.57 6.34 4.88
N ILE A 374 8.24 7.60 4.58
CA ILE A 374 7.21 7.97 3.62
C ILE A 374 7.82 8.90 2.57
N ILE A 375 7.86 8.44 1.32
CA ILE A 375 8.61 9.07 0.24
C ILE A 375 7.73 9.18 -1.00
N GLY A 376 7.67 10.37 -1.60
CA GLY A 376 6.82 10.65 -2.76
C GLY A 376 5.40 11.08 -2.37
N GLY A 377 4.50 11.13 -3.35
CA GLY A 377 3.22 11.84 -3.28
C GLY A 377 3.28 13.15 -4.05
N ALA A 378 2.31 13.42 -4.91
CA ALA A 378 2.30 14.65 -5.69
C ALA A 378 1.48 15.74 -5.00
N GLY A 379 0.20 15.48 -4.75
CA GLY A 379 -0.70 16.43 -4.11
C GLY A 379 -0.42 16.61 -2.61
N THR A 380 -0.23 15.52 -1.87
CA THR A 380 0.04 15.58 -0.41
C THR A 380 0.88 14.39 0.05
N PHE A 381 1.64 14.52 1.16
CA PHE A 381 2.09 13.31 1.86
C PHE A 381 0.96 12.64 2.63
N LEU A 382 0.20 13.44 3.40
CA LEU A 382 -0.86 12.95 4.29
C LEU A 382 -2.16 13.69 4.04
N SER A 383 -3.20 12.93 3.72
CA SER A 383 -4.60 13.35 3.78
C SER A 383 -5.28 12.67 4.95
N PHE A 384 -5.38 13.38 6.08
CA PHE A 384 -5.93 12.84 7.33
C PHE A 384 -7.38 13.29 7.51
N PHE A 385 -8.26 12.36 7.88
CA PHE A 385 -9.68 12.61 8.11
C PHE A 385 -10.08 12.19 9.52
N SER A 386 -10.63 13.16 10.24
CA SER A 386 -11.19 12.92 11.56
C SER A 386 -12.73 13.00 11.52
N SER A 387 -13.39 11.95 11.01
CA SER A 387 -14.83 11.94 10.65
C SER A 387 -15.66 10.87 11.40
N PRO A 388 -16.24 11.18 12.59
CA PRO A 388 -16.95 10.19 13.40
C PRO A 388 -18.33 9.88 12.82
N GLN A 389 -18.87 8.72 13.16
CA GLN A 389 -20.27 8.36 12.95
C GLN A 389 -21.02 8.35 14.28
N SER A 390 -22.36 8.29 14.22
CA SER A 390 -23.19 8.22 15.41
C SER A 390 -22.84 6.99 16.27
N GLY A 391 -22.53 7.22 17.54
CA GLY A 391 -22.13 6.18 18.50
C GLY A 391 -20.63 6.01 18.67
N ASP A 392 -19.81 6.63 17.82
CA ASP A 392 -18.34 6.54 17.92
C ASP A 392 -17.81 7.31 19.14
N GLY A 393 -16.74 6.79 19.73
CA GLY A 393 -16.01 7.43 20.81
C GLY A 393 -15.12 8.61 20.39
N ALA A 394 -14.42 9.16 21.38
CA ALA A 394 -13.38 10.16 21.15
C ALA A 394 -12.21 9.56 20.35
N ARG A 395 -11.44 10.40 19.65
CA ARG A 395 -10.27 9.97 18.88
C ARG A 395 -9.00 10.61 19.42
N ASN A 396 -7.99 9.82 19.72
CA ASN A 396 -6.67 10.29 20.13
C ASN A 396 -5.66 9.79 19.11
N VAL A 397 -5.30 10.66 18.17
CA VAL A 397 -4.46 10.27 17.03
C VAL A 397 -3.08 10.87 17.17
N THR A 398 -2.05 10.03 17.11
CA THR A 398 -0.65 10.47 17.20
C THR A 398 0.12 10.04 15.96
N PHE A 399 0.74 11.00 15.29
CA PHE A 399 1.75 10.78 14.26
C PHE A 399 3.10 11.14 14.86
N HIS A 400 4.00 10.19 15.05
CA HIS A 400 5.31 10.50 15.62
C HIS A 400 6.48 9.70 15.08
N ASP A 401 7.69 10.28 15.14
CA ASP A 401 8.91 9.63 14.66
C ASP A 401 8.82 9.14 13.20
N ASN A 402 8.07 9.83 12.34
CA ASN A 402 7.99 9.50 10.92
C ASN A 402 8.90 10.41 10.09
N TYR A 403 9.45 9.84 9.02
CA TYR A 403 10.20 10.55 7.99
C TYR A 403 9.33 10.75 6.75
N TRP A 404 9.25 11.99 6.27
CA TRP A 404 8.47 12.39 5.10
C TRP A 404 9.36 13.10 4.09
N ALA A 405 9.38 12.67 2.82
CA ALA A 405 10.24 13.27 1.80
C ALA A 405 9.63 13.36 0.39
N ASP A 406 9.95 14.46 -0.29
CA ASP A 406 9.78 14.68 -1.73
C ASP A 406 8.33 14.75 -2.24
N THR A 407 7.51 15.62 -1.66
CA THR A 407 6.18 15.96 -2.22
C THR A 407 6.29 17.10 -3.24
N ARG A 408 5.35 17.16 -4.18
CA ARG A 408 5.25 18.23 -5.17
C ARG A 408 4.34 19.38 -4.74
N SER A 409 3.60 19.22 -3.64
CA SER A 409 2.62 20.20 -3.18
C SER A 409 2.63 20.33 -1.66
N LEU A 410 1.77 19.64 -0.91
CA LEU A 410 1.56 19.89 0.52
C LEU A 410 2.17 18.80 1.42
N GLY A 411 2.66 19.16 2.61
CA GLY A 411 3.10 18.18 3.60
C GLY A 411 1.92 17.34 4.09
N GLY A 412 1.00 17.95 4.83
CA GLY A 412 -0.21 17.26 5.29
C GLY A 412 -1.45 18.14 5.31
N TYR A 413 -2.62 17.53 5.12
CA TYR A 413 -3.91 18.18 5.29
C TYR A 413 -4.73 17.46 6.36
N LEU A 414 -5.12 18.19 7.40
CA LEU A 414 -5.95 17.68 8.50
C LEU A 414 -7.40 18.09 8.24
N ASN A 415 -8.21 17.12 7.86
CA ASN A 415 -9.63 17.27 7.56
C ASN A 415 -10.52 16.73 8.70
N GLY A 416 -11.83 16.85 8.52
CA GLY A 416 -12.85 16.39 9.46
C GLY A 416 -13.37 17.50 10.38
N ASN A 417 -14.25 17.09 11.30
CA ASN A 417 -15.06 17.95 12.15
C ASN A 417 -14.97 17.55 13.63
N SER A 418 -13.84 16.96 14.02
CA SER A 418 -13.65 16.48 15.39
C SER A 418 -13.63 17.60 16.40
N THR A 419 -14.11 17.30 17.61
CA THR A 419 -14.20 18.21 18.76
C THR A 419 -13.62 17.53 19.99
N ALA A 420 -13.40 18.29 21.07
CA ALA A 420 -13.10 17.71 22.38
C ALA A 420 -14.18 16.67 22.78
N PRO A 421 -13.81 15.54 23.40
CA PRO A 421 -12.50 15.24 23.99
C PRO A 421 -11.48 14.57 23.05
N SER A 422 -11.68 14.58 21.72
CA SER A 422 -10.68 14.06 20.77
C SER A 422 -9.42 14.93 20.73
N SER A 423 -8.27 14.37 20.36
CA SER A 423 -7.01 15.10 20.16
C SER A 423 -6.20 14.56 18.98
N ILE A 424 -5.39 15.44 18.37
CA ILE A 424 -4.48 15.07 17.28
C ILE A 424 -3.07 15.60 17.61
N THR A 425 -2.07 14.73 17.53
CA THR A 425 -0.68 15.06 17.85
C THR A 425 0.24 14.70 16.70
N PHE A 426 1.12 15.63 16.33
CA PHE A 426 2.27 15.43 15.46
C PHE A 426 3.53 15.65 16.28
N GLY A 427 4.23 14.58 16.66
CA GLY A 427 5.41 14.60 17.52
C GLY A 427 6.68 14.17 16.79
N ASP A 428 7.77 14.92 16.85
CA ASP A 428 9.10 14.43 16.44
C ASP A 428 9.19 13.87 15.00
N ASN A 429 8.31 14.31 14.10
CA ASN A 429 8.37 13.95 12.69
C ASN A 429 9.38 14.85 11.96
N VAL A 430 9.92 14.33 10.85
CA VAL A 430 10.81 15.11 9.97
C VAL A 430 10.24 15.21 8.54
N PHE A 431 10.31 16.40 7.95
CA PHE A 431 9.78 16.66 6.60
C PHE A 431 10.85 17.28 5.71
N ARG A 432 11.05 16.71 4.53
CA ARG A 432 11.94 17.27 3.51
C ARG A 432 11.40 17.18 2.09
N GLY A 433 12.08 17.83 1.16
CA GLY A 433 11.70 17.86 -0.25
C GLY A 433 10.34 18.51 -0.48
N LEU A 434 10.01 19.60 0.23
CA LEU A 434 8.74 20.32 0.13
C LEU A 434 8.70 21.31 -1.05
N ASN A 435 9.26 20.89 -2.20
CA ASN A 435 9.42 21.77 -3.36
C ASN A 435 8.14 21.81 -4.18
N PHE A 436 7.54 22.99 -4.31
CA PHE A 436 6.32 23.13 -5.10
C PHE A 436 6.58 22.94 -6.60
N SER A 437 5.90 21.97 -7.20
CA SER A 437 5.95 21.71 -8.65
C SER A 437 4.61 21.25 -9.22
N TYR A 438 3.51 21.60 -8.56
CA TYR A 438 2.18 21.07 -8.88
C TYR A 438 1.47 21.81 -10.04
N THR A 439 2.11 22.85 -10.59
CA THR A 439 1.60 23.61 -11.74
C THR A 439 1.49 22.78 -13.02
N ALA A 440 2.24 21.68 -13.11
CA ALA A 440 2.15 20.74 -14.24
C ALA A 440 0.79 20.01 -14.31
N VAL A 441 0.13 19.79 -13.17
CA VAL A 441 -1.25 19.25 -13.11
C VAL A 441 -2.27 20.38 -13.11
N ASN A 442 -2.05 21.41 -12.29
CA ASN A 442 -2.96 22.54 -12.18
C ASN A 442 -2.19 23.86 -12.34
N PRO A 443 -2.20 24.51 -13.53
CA PRO A 443 -1.49 25.76 -13.77
C PRO A 443 -1.88 26.93 -12.85
N SER A 444 -3.06 26.87 -12.21
CA SER A 444 -3.51 27.86 -11.23
C SER A 444 -3.08 27.54 -9.79
N ALA A 445 -2.51 26.36 -9.54
CA ALA A 445 -2.03 25.99 -8.22
C ALA A 445 -0.88 26.92 -7.79
N THR A 446 -0.90 27.28 -6.51
CA THR A 446 0.13 28.10 -5.88
C THR A 446 0.81 27.30 -4.77
N ASP A 447 2.05 27.66 -4.45
CA ASP A 447 2.74 27.08 -3.30
C ASP A 447 1.91 27.36 -2.04
N PRO A 448 1.51 26.33 -1.27
CA PRO A 448 0.76 26.52 -0.03
C PRO A 448 1.44 27.45 0.98
N GLY A 449 2.78 27.59 0.91
CA GLY A 449 3.57 28.38 1.85
C GLY A 449 3.64 27.78 3.26
N VAL A 450 3.02 26.61 3.47
CA VAL A 450 2.89 25.92 4.76
C VAL A 450 3.19 24.43 4.61
N VAL A 451 3.67 23.79 5.69
CA VAL A 451 3.81 22.33 5.75
C VAL A 451 2.44 21.68 5.91
N PHE A 452 1.59 22.24 6.77
CA PHE A 452 0.27 21.70 7.09
C PHE A 452 -0.87 22.65 6.76
N GLY A 453 -1.93 22.10 6.17
CA GLY A 453 -3.27 22.70 6.12
C GLY A 453 -4.19 22.06 7.17
N VAL A 454 -5.11 22.85 7.72
CA VAL A 454 -6.09 22.37 8.70
C VAL A 454 -7.47 22.91 8.32
N ASN A 455 -8.44 22.01 8.22
CA ASN A 455 -9.84 22.39 8.03
C ASN A 455 -10.36 23.11 9.29
N GLY A 456 -10.92 24.30 9.13
CA GLY A 456 -11.45 25.10 10.24
C GLY A 456 -12.65 24.48 10.97
N ALA A 457 -13.28 23.44 10.40
CA ALA A 457 -14.31 22.65 11.08
C ALA A 457 -13.74 21.74 12.18
N ASN A 458 -12.42 21.46 12.16
CA ASN A 458 -11.78 20.67 13.20
C ASN A 458 -11.48 21.55 14.43
N GLN A 459 -12.17 21.24 15.54
CA GLN A 459 -12.11 21.97 16.81
C GLN A 459 -11.47 21.14 17.94
N ALA A 460 -10.99 19.92 17.65
CA ALA A 460 -10.23 19.12 18.61
C ALA A 460 -8.88 19.79 18.90
N PRO A 461 -8.32 19.70 20.12
CA PRO A 461 -6.94 20.09 20.37
C PRO A 461 -5.97 19.44 19.38
N ILE A 462 -5.12 20.25 18.73
CA ILE A 462 -4.08 19.80 17.81
C ILE A 462 -2.72 20.27 18.34
N SER A 463 -1.77 19.35 18.51
CA SER A 463 -0.43 19.67 18.99
C SER A 463 0.64 19.30 17.97
N PHE A 464 1.54 20.22 17.67
CA PHE A 464 2.78 19.98 16.93
C PHE A 464 3.97 20.13 17.87
N THR A 465 4.68 19.05 18.15
CA THR A 465 5.77 19.03 19.12
C THR A 465 7.04 18.47 18.50
N GLY A 466 8.18 19.16 18.62
CA GLY A 466 9.48 18.60 18.25
C GLY A 466 9.71 18.32 16.75
N ASN A 467 8.77 18.68 15.88
CA ASN A 467 8.89 18.39 14.44
C ASN A 467 10.00 19.23 13.79
N LYS A 468 10.63 18.68 12.75
CA LYS A 468 11.65 19.37 11.96
C LYS A 468 11.28 19.38 10.48
N TRP A 469 11.55 20.48 9.78
CA TRP A 469 11.39 20.52 8.33
C TRP A 469 12.38 21.47 7.67
N GLU A 470 12.67 21.19 6.40
CA GLU A 470 13.50 22.06 5.57
C GLU A 470 12.68 23.04 4.72
N GLY A 471 13.36 23.99 4.09
CA GLY A 471 12.77 24.96 3.17
C GLY A 471 12.23 26.21 3.86
N SER A 472 11.43 26.99 3.14
CA SER A 472 10.96 28.32 3.56
C SER A 472 9.51 28.35 4.07
N ARG A 473 8.82 27.21 4.06
CA ARG A 473 7.42 27.13 4.48
C ARG A 473 7.28 27.31 5.99
N ALA A 474 6.21 27.99 6.40
CA ALA A 474 5.78 28.00 7.79
C ALA A 474 5.23 26.62 8.17
N LEU A 475 5.15 26.30 9.46
CA LEU A 475 4.51 25.06 9.91
C LEU A 475 3.03 25.04 9.47
N LEU A 476 2.31 26.12 9.78
CA LEU A 476 0.90 26.34 9.46
C LEU A 476 0.68 27.82 9.13
N SER A 477 -0.48 28.13 8.55
CA SER A 477 -0.91 29.54 8.46
C SER A 477 -0.95 30.16 9.86
N GLY A 478 -0.34 31.33 10.05
CA GLY A 478 -0.27 32.02 11.35
C GLY A 478 0.66 31.41 12.41
N ILE A 479 1.38 30.31 12.12
CA ILE A 479 2.41 29.73 13.01
C ILE A 479 3.66 29.45 12.18
N GLN A 480 4.72 30.25 12.35
CA GLN A 480 5.98 30.07 11.62
C GLN A 480 6.68 28.77 12.02
N GLU A 481 7.08 28.66 13.29
CA GLU A 481 7.61 27.40 13.84
C GLU A 481 6.88 26.95 15.10
N ASN A 482 6.65 27.89 16.02
CA ASN A 482 6.07 27.63 17.34
C ASN A 482 5.06 28.74 17.68
N GLY A 483 4.14 28.44 18.59
CA GLY A 483 3.09 29.36 19.02
C GLY A 483 1.72 28.67 19.15
N THR A 484 0.69 29.46 19.40
CA THR A 484 -0.68 28.98 19.57
C THR A 484 -1.61 29.75 18.64
N ARG A 485 -2.55 29.05 18.01
CA ARG A 485 -3.62 29.63 17.20
C ARG A 485 -4.87 28.78 17.34
N ASN A 486 -5.94 29.35 17.89
CA ASN A 486 -7.19 28.65 18.17
C ASN A 486 -6.94 27.39 19.03
N ASN A 487 -7.40 26.23 18.55
CA ASN A 487 -7.19 24.89 19.12
C ASN A 487 -5.82 24.27 18.81
N ILE A 488 -4.91 24.99 18.14
CA ILE A 488 -3.61 24.47 17.71
C ILE A 488 -2.49 25.04 18.59
N THR A 489 -1.62 24.17 19.09
CA THR A 489 -0.38 24.55 19.81
C THR A 489 0.84 23.91 19.15
N ALA A 490 1.89 24.69 18.96
CA ALA A 490 3.16 24.26 18.37
C ALA A 490 4.32 24.60 19.32
N THR A 491 5.08 23.61 19.77
CA THR A 491 6.19 23.77 20.72
C THR A 491 7.42 22.96 20.33
N GLY A 492 8.61 23.54 20.45
CA GLY A 492 9.88 22.85 20.21
C GLY A 492 10.13 22.43 18.76
N ASN A 493 9.30 22.87 17.81
CA ASN A 493 9.51 22.58 16.40
C ASN A 493 10.60 23.50 15.82
N ALA A 494 11.32 23.02 14.82
CA ALA A 494 12.45 23.74 14.24
C ALA A 494 12.51 23.61 12.71
N ARG A 495 12.72 24.74 12.06
CA ARG A 495 13.05 24.80 10.63
C ARG A 495 14.56 24.65 10.46
N GLY A 496 15.01 23.76 9.59
CA GLY A 496 16.43 23.51 9.36
C GLY A 496 16.70 22.38 8.38
N THR A 497 17.97 22.06 8.16
CA THR A 497 18.35 20.94 7.31
C THR A 497 17.86 19.62 7.92
N VAL A 498 17.21 18.81 7.10
CA VAL A 498 16.79 17.45 7.44
C VAL A 498 17.67 16.49 6.64
N PRO A 499 18.49 15.63 7.30
CA PRO A 499 19.29 14.65 6.60
C PRO A 499 18.44 13.74 5.71
N GLU A 500 19.00 13.28 4.61
CA GLU A 500 18.37 12.26 3.76
C GLU A 500 18.42 10.89 4.43
N VAL A 501 17.35 10.11 4.31
CA VAL A 501 17.36 8.70 4.72
C VAL A 501 18.35 7.93 3.85
N THR A 502 19.20 7.13 4.50
CA THR A 502 20.16 6.25 3.82
C THR A 502 19.64 4.83 3.93
N PHE A 503 19.50 4.14 2.80
CA PHE A 503 19.07 2.74 2.76
C PHE A 503 20.25 1.79 2.58
N VAL A 504 20.08 0.53 3.00
CA VAL A 504 21.10 -0.52 2.85
C VAL A 504 21.44 -0.74 1.37
N ASN A 505 20.44 -0.89 0.50
CA ASN A 505 20.63 -0.98 -0.94
C ASN A 505 19.38 -0.52 -1.69
N TRP A 506 19.29 0.79 -1.89
CA TRP A 506 18.18 1.45 -2.58
C TRP A 506 18.01 0.97 -4.03
N GLY A 507 19.11 0.93 -4.79
CA GLY A 507 19.13 0.49 -6.19
C GLY A 507 18.60 1.49 -7.22
N TYR A 508 18.09 2.65 -6.82
CA TYR A 508 17.69 3.71 -7.76
C TYR A 508 18.80 4.73 -8.02
N PRO A 509 18.73 5.48 -9.14
CA PRO A 509 19.59 6.63 -9.37
C PRO A 509 19.51 7.68 -8.26
N ASN A 510 20.63 8.36 -7.98
CA ASN A 510 20.72 9.43 -6.99
C ASN A 510 20.11 10.74 -7.53
N VAL A 511 18.79 10.80 -7.61
CA VAL A 511 17.99 11.98 -7.95
C VAL A 511 16.85 12.11 -6.93
N PRO A 512 16.26 13.31 -6.75
CA PRO A 512 15.09 13.46 -5.89
C PRO A 512 14.01 12.45 -6.27
N THR A 513 13.44 11.76 -5.29
CA THR A 513 12.52 10.64 -5.56
C THR A 513 11.25 11.08 -6.27
N SER A 514 10.86 12.35 -6.10
CA SER A 514 9.79 13.01 -6.87
C SER A 514 9.99 12.97 -8.39
N LYS A 515 11.22 12.73 -8.89
CA LYS A 515 11.51 12.64 -10.33
C LYS A 515 11.07 11.34 -10.98
N LEU A 516 10.79 10.29 -10.21
CA LEU A 516 10.21 9.06 -10.76
C LEU A 516 8.71 9.27 -11.01
N THR A 517 8.23 8.88 -12.18
CA THR A 517 6.80 8.82 -12.50
C THR A 517 6.45 7.45 -13.12
N LEU A 518 5.17 7.16 -13.29
CA LEU A 518 4.77 6.11 -14.23
C LEU A 518 4.78 6.72 -15.65
N TRP A 519 5.04 5.92 -16.66
CA TRP A 519 4.95 6.38 -18.04
C TRP A 519 3.47 6.56 -18.42
N GLY A 520 3.11 7.74 -18.90
CA GLY A 520 1.84 8.03 -19.56
C GLY A 520 2.04 8.75 -20.90
N ASP A 521 1.03 8.73 -21.76
CA ASP A 521 1.03 9.46 -23.03
C ASP A 521 0.47 10.89 -22.88
N VAL A 522 -0.55 11.06 -22.05
CA VAL A 522 -1.33 12.29 -21.88
C VAL A 522 -1.49 12.64 -20.39
N ALA A 523 -1.29 13.91 -20.04
CA ALA A 523 -1.57 14.41 -18.70
C ALA A 523 -3.09 14.64 -18.55
N THR A 524 -3.85 13.60 -18.22
CA THR A 524 -5.32 13.63 -18.21
C THR A 524 -5.90 14.57 -17.16
N LEU A 525 -5.13 14.90 -16.11
CA LEU A 525 -5.53 15.84 -15.07
C LEU A 525 -5.21 17.30 -15.40
N ALA A 526 -4.36 17.56 -16.40
CA ALA A 526 -3.99 18.91 -16.81
C ALA A 526 -5.02 19.53 -17.79
N PRO A 527 -5.27 20.85 -17.71
CA PRO A 527 -6.17 21.53 -18.65
C PRO A 527 -5.75 21.31 -20.11
N GLY A 528 -6.70 20.90 -20.95
CA GLY A 528 -6.45 20.61 -22.35
C GLY A 528 -5.76 19.28 -22.63
N MET A 529 -5.53 18.45 -21.60
CA MET A 529 -4.95 17.10 -21.69
C MET A 529 -3.73 17.04 -22.63
N PRO A 530 -2.67 17.82 -22.37
CA PRO A 530 -1.50 17.85 -23.22
C PRO A 530 -0.74 16.52 -23.18
N MET A 531 -0.03 16.20 -24.27
CA MET A 531 0.89 15.06 -24.28
C MET A 531 1.98 15.26 -23.24
N ILE A 532 2.28 14.22 -22.47
CA ILE A 532 3.38 14.25 -21.50
C ILE A 532 4.70 14.42 -22.26
N GLN A 533 5.50 15.38 -21.81
CA GLN A 533 6.83 15.64 -22.33
C GLN A 533 7.86 15.06 -21.36
N TYR A 534 8.74 14.21 -21.88
CA TYR A 534 9.86 13.64 -21.14
C TYR A 534 11.14 14.35 -21.55
N ALA A 535 11.82 14.97 -20.60
CA ALA A 535 13.13 15.56 -20.79
C ALA A 535 14.23 14.48 -20.71
N VAL A 536 15.41 14.78 -21.26
CA VAL A 536 16.59 13.92 -21.12
C VAL A 536 16.89 13.72 -19.63
N GLY A 537 17.01 12.46 -19.22
CA GLY A 537 17.29 12.07 -17.83
C GLY A 537 16.05 11.81 -16.98
N ASP A 538 14.83 12.10 -17.46
CA ASP A 538 13.60 11.74 -16.73
C ASP A 538 13.52 10.23 -16.52
N LEU A 539 13.00 9.83 -15.34
CA LEU A 539 12.88 8.44 -14.93
C LEU A 539 11.41 8.03 -14.92
N VAL A 540 11.11 6.90 -15.56
CA VAL A 540 9.74 6.35 -15.60
C VAL A 540 9.72 4.87 -15.25
N MET A 541 8.65 4.45 -14.58
CA MET A 541 8.25 3.05 -14.52
C MET A 541 7.32 2.71 -15.69
N HIS A 542 7.53 1.55 -16.31
CA HIS A 542 6.64 0.98 -17.32
C HIS A 542 6.68 -0.54 -17.21
N ASP A 543 5.53 -1.21 -17.05
CA ASP A 543 5.42 -2.67 -16.84
C ASP A 543 6.35 -3.23 -15.75
N GLY A 544 6.52 -2.49 -14.65
CA GLY A 544 7.40 -2.88 -13.53
C GLY A 544 8.90 -2.80 -13.87
N GLN A 545 9.26 -2.10 -14.95
CA GLN A 545 10.64 -1.85 -15.35
C GLN A 545 10.96 -0.35 -15.28
N LEU A 546 12.20 -0.04 -14.89
CA LEU A 546 12.68 1.33 -14.76
C LEU A 546 13.39 1.76 -16.07
N PHE A 547 13.04 2.92 -16.58
CA PHE A 547 13.64 3.52 -17.76
C PHE A 547 14.13 4.94 -17.50
N ARG A 548 15.12 5.35 -18.29
CA ARG A 548 15.62 6.74 -18.38
C ARG A 548 15.48 7.26 -19.81
N ALA A 549 14.95 8.46 -19.96
CA ALA A 549 14.92 9.13 -21.26
C ALA A 549 16.33 9.55 -21.71
N LYS A 550 16.75 9.11 -22.90
CA LYS A 550 18.02 9.49 -23.55
C LYS A 550 17.89 10.75 -24.41
N THR A 551 16.70 10.97 -24.96
CA THR A 551 16.34 12.11 -25.80
C THR A 551 15.08 12.74 -25.24
N ALA A 552 14.90 14.04 -25.46
CA ALA A 552 13.61 14.66 -25.20
C ALA A 552 12.57 14.04 -26.14
N ASN A 553 11.46 13.57 -25.59
CA ASN A 553 10.45 12.84 -26.36
C ASN A 553 9.04 12.96 -25.77
N THR A 554 8.06 12.55 -26.55
CA THR A 554 6.64 12.48 -26.17
C THR A 554 6.00 11.31 -26.89
N ASN A 555 5.04 10.63 -26.24
CA ASN A 555 4.28 9.51 -26.81
C ASN A 555 5.14 8.36 -27.37
N LYS A 556 6.32 8.15 -26.79
CA LYS A 556 7.21 7.04 -27.15
C LYS A 556 7.23 6.04 -26.02
N VAL A 557 6.52 4.93 -26.19
CA VAL A 557 6.47 3.81 -25.25
C VAL A 557 7.89 3.25 -25.03
N PRO A 558 8.40 3.11 -23.79
CA PRO A 558 9.83 2.87 -23.56
C PRO A 558 10.41 1.60 -24.19
N PRO A 559 9.82 0.40 -24.00
CA PRO A 559 10.34 -0.82 -24.64
C PRO A 559 10.33 -0.78 -26.17
N ALA A 560 9.36 -0.08 -26.77
CA ALA A 560 9.20 0.01 -28.22
C ALA A 560 10.11 1.07 -28.88
N ASN A 561 10.73 1.95 -28.09
CA ASN A 561 11.52 3.08 -28.57
C ASN A 561 12.92 3.12 -27.92
N PRO A 562 13.75 2.07 -28.12
CA PRO A 562 15.07 1.97 -27.48
C PRO A 562 16.07 3.02 -27.98
N ALA A 563 15.77 3.80 -29.02
CA ALA A 563 16.58 4.96 -29.40
C ALA A 563 16.39 6.14 -28.43
N ASP A 564 15.21 6.24 -27.82
CA ASP A 564 14.81 7.34 -26.93
C ASP A 564 14.88 6.96 -25.44
N TRP A 565 14.84 5.67 -25.14
CA TRP A 565 14.84 5.15 -23.77
C TRP A 565 16.02 4.21 -23.49
N GLU A 566 16.54 4.30 -22.28
CA GLU A 566 17.50 3.38 -21.69
C GLU A 566 16.77 2.58 -20.61
N GLN A 567 16.70 1.26 -20.74
CA GLN A 567 16.26 0.41 -19.63
C GLN A 567 17.36 0.37 -18.57
N LEU A 568 17.02 0.69 -17.32
CA LEU A 568 17.94 0.61 -16.20
C LEU A 568 17.86 -0.75 -15.53
N VAL A 569 18.89 -1.06 -14.74
CA VAL A 569 18.86 -2.22 -13.85
C VAL A 569 17.69 -2.06 -12.90
N ARG A 570 16.97 -3.16 -12.67
CA ARG A 570 15.89 -3.21 -11.70
C ARG A 570 16.43 -2.80 -10.31
N PRO A 571 15.73 -1.90 -9.59
CA PRO A 571 16.12 -1.54 -8.23
C PRO A 571 16.19 -2.76 -7.31
N ALA A 572 17.12 -2.72 -6.35
CA ALA A 572 17.30 -3.80 -5.39
C ALA A 572 16.18 -3.84 -4.34
N ASP A 573 15.55 -2.70 -4.07
CA ASP A 573 14.46 -2.54 -3.09
C ASP A 573 14.80 -3.02 -1.67
N ASP A 574 16.09 -2.96 -1.29
CA ASP A 574 16.51 -3.09 0.10
C ASP A 574 16.39 -1.73 0.79
N VAL A 575 15.15 -1.44 1.15
CA VAL A 575 14.73 -0.18 1.77
C VAL A 575 14.80 -0.22 3.29
N ARG A 576 15.54 -1.18 3.87
CA ARG A 576 15.93 -1.07 5.28
C ARG A 576 16.79 0.16 5.45
N VAL A 577 16.54 0.91 6.52
CA VAL A 577 17.40 2.04 6.86
C VAL A 577 18.78 1.52 7.24
N ALA A 578 19.82 2.14 6.69
CA ALA A 578 21.20 1.73 6.90
C ALA A 578 21.57 1.82 8.39
N PRO A 579 22.16 0.76 8.98
CA PRO A 579 22.63 0.79 10.37
C PRO A 579 23.62 1.94 10.62
N GLY A 580 23.51 2.60 11.77
CA GLY A 580 24.32 3.75 12.15
C GLY A 580 23.97 5.06 11.43
N SER A 581 22.95 5.07 10.56
CA SER A 581 22.46 6.31 9.94
C SER A 581 21.51 7.07 10.87
N THR A 582 21.22 8.34 10.54
CA THR A 582 20.39 9.25 11.35
C THR A 582 19.03 8.69 11.74
N TYR A 583 18.43 7.86 10.89
CA TYR A 583 17.06 7.36 11.06
C TYR A 583 17.02 5.85 11.33
N GLU A 584 18.13 5.27 11.82
CA GLU A 584 18.14 3.87 12.27
C GLU A 584 16.95 3.58 13.21
N GLY A 585 16.29 2.45 13.01
CA GLY A 585 15.06 2.08 13.72
C GLY A 585 13.76 2.55 13.08
N MET A 586 13.81 3.36 12.02
CA MET A 586 12.64 3.67 11.19
C MET A 586 12.53 2.71 9.99
N GLY A 587 11.33 2.60 9.44
CA GLY A 587 11.02 1.74 8.29
C GLY A 587 11.15 0.26 8.62
N VAL A 588 11.27 -0.55 7.57
CA VAL A 588 11.41 -2.01 7.70
C VAL A 588 12.73 -2.38 8.38
N GLN A 589 12.68 -3.40 9.24
CA GLN A 589 13.79 -3.85 10.08
C GLN A 589 14.46 -5.13 9.57
#